data_AF-A0A7Z1GRC0-F1
#
_entry.id   AF-A0A7Z1GRC0-F1
#
_cell.length_a   1.000
_cell.length_b   1.000
_cell.length_c   1.000
_cell.angle_alpha   90.00
_cell.angle_beta   90.00
_cell.angle_gamma   90.00
#
_symmetry.space_group_name_H-M   'P 1'
#
loop_
_entity.id
_entity.type
_entity.pdbx_description
1 polymer ?
#
loop_
_entity_poly.entity_id
_entity_poly.type
_entity_poly.pdbx_seq_one_letter_code
_entity_poly.pdbx_strand_id
1 'polypeptide(L)'
;MFPHKKETVQMDQQTKQPLEPRMEDGKALVIAGVQGRYSKATVGDIPKLWSVFDESVKHIKKRVGGVTYGVCHNPSHGEFDYMAGVEVPSKGDVPSNFESVELPAHHYAVFPHYGPVQALEQTYERIMFEWLPHSGYKVAGADFERYSADFDGRKGTGTVEIWLPVEPKA
;
A
#
# COMPACT_ATOMS: atom_id res chain seq x y z
N MET A 1 -11.97 -0.72 -37.84
CA MET A 1 -12.55 -1.53 -36.75
C MET A 1 -11.49 -1.61 -35.66
N PHE A 2 -11.60 -0.79 -34.62
CA PHE A 2 -10.59 -0.71 -33.55
C PHE A 2 -10.78 -1.88 -32.57
N PRO A 3 -9.71 -2.59 -32.15
CA PRO A 3 -9.86 -3.63 -31.15
C PRO A 3 -9.85 -2.99 -29.75
N HIS A 4 -11.03 -2.85 -29.14
CA HIS A 4 -11.23 -2.57 -27.71
C HIS A 4 -11.60 -3.86 -26.97
N LYS A 5 -10.64 -4.79 -26.76
CA LYS A 5 -10.92 -6.05 -26.03
C LYS A 5 -9.75 -6.61 -25.21
N LYS A 6 -8.84 -5.78 -24.69
CA LYS A 6 -7.78 -6.27 -23.77
C LYS A 6 -7.91 -5.84 -22.31
N GLU A 7 -8.57 -4.72 -22.00
CA GLU A 7 -8.75 -4.30 -20.59
C GLU A 7 -9.78 -5.12 -19.81
N THR A 8 -10.88 -5.53 -20.45
CA THR A 8 -12.00 -6.20 -19.75
C THR A 8 -11.66 -7.60 -19.20
N VAL A 9 -10.67 -8.28 -19.77
CA VAL A 9 -10.33 -9.67 -19.41
C VAL A 9 -9.45 -9.75 -18.16
N GLN A 10 -8.64 -8.72 -17.89
CA GLN A 10 -7.75 -8.68 -16.72
C GLN A 10 -8.48 -8.21 -15.46
N MET A 11 -9.47 -7.32 -15.60
CA MET A 11 -10.31 -6.80 -14.50
C MET A 11 -11.17 -7.89 -13.84
N ASP A 12 -11.52 -8.96 -14.55
CA ASP A 12 -12.39 -10.05 -14.07
C ASP A 12 -11.65 -11.12 -13.23
N GLN A 13 -10.33 -11.00 -13.05
CA GLN A 13 -9.57 -11.99 -12.28
C GLN A 13 -9.53 -11.68 -10.79
N GLN A 14 -9.53 -10.40 -10.41
CA GLN A 14 -9.39 -10.01 -9.00
C GLN A 14 -10.66 -10.33 -8.21
N THR A 15 -11.85 -10.13 -8.78
CA THR A 15 -13.15 -10.47 -8.16
C THR A 15 -13.33 -11.96 -7.87
N LYS A 16 -12.54 -12.82 -8.52
CA LYS A 16 -12.58 -14.28 -8.33
C LYS A 16 -11.59 -14.79 -7.28
N GLN A 17 -10.69 -13.95 -6.80
CA GLN A 17 -9.70 -14.36 -5.80
C GLN A 17 -10.33 -14.40 -4.39
N PRO A 18 -9.97 -15.39 -3.56
CA PRO A 18 -10.43 -15.46 -2.17
C PRO A 18 -10.01 -14.22 -1.37
N LEU A 19 -10.94 -13.64 -0.60
CA LEU A 19 -10.67 -12.60 0.39
C LEU A 19 -10.38 -13.24 1.76
N GLU A 20 -9.38 -14.11 1.80
CA GLU A 20 -8.97 -14.80 3.03
C GLU A 20 -7.62 -14.23 3.46
N PRO A 21 -7.60 -13.31 4.44
CA PRO A 21 -6.34 -12.72 4.88
C PRO A 21 -5.54 -13.70 5.72
N ARG A 22 -4.23 -13.58 5.61
CA ARG A 22 -3.30 -14.11 6.60
C ARG A 22 -3.26 -13.15 7.79
N MET A 23 -3.43 -13.67 9.00
CA MET A 23 -3.32 -12.88 10.22
C MET A 23 -1.86 -12.82 10.68
N GLU A 24 -1.36 -11.62 10.99
CA GLU A 24 0.05 -11.40 11.33
C GLU A 24 0.25 -10.38 12.44
N ASP A 25 1.20 -10.67 13.34
CA ASP A 25 1.73 -9.67 14.27
C ASP A 25 2.83 -8.87 13.58
N GLY A 26 2.56 -7.60 13.31
CA GLY A 26 3.51 -6.69 12.67
C GLY A 26 4.41 -5.99 13.69
N LYS A 27 5.65 -5.75 13.31
CA LYS A 27 6.59 -4.91 14.07
C LYS A 27 6.31 -3.42 13.84
N ALA A 28 6.81 -2.58 14.73
CA ALA A 28 6.88 -1.14 14.47
C ALA A 28 7.83 -0.86 13.30
N LEU A 29 7.48 0.10 12.45
CA LEU A 29 8.24 0.51 11.26
C LEU A 29 8.44 2.03 11.26
N VAL A 30 9.56 2.47 10.71
CA VAL A 30 9.76 3.86 10.31
C VAL A 30 9.89 3.88 8.80
N ILE A 31 8.91 4.45 8.12
CA ILE A 31 8.90 4.58 6.66
C ILE A 31 9.40 5.97 6.31
N ALA A 32 10.44 6.05 5.47
CA ALA A 32 10.98 7.28 4.95
C ALA A 32 10.70 7.39 3.45
N GLY A 33 10.24 8.55 2.99
CA GLY A 33 9.79 8.66 1.62
C GLY A 33 9.29 10.04 1.22
N VAL A 34 8.54 10.05 0.12
CA VAL A 34 7.84 11.23 -0.38
C VAL A 34 6.35 11.09 -0.10
N GLN A 35 5.69 12.19 0.21
CA GLN A 35 4.30 12.21 0.63
C GLN A 35 3.47 13.17 -0.23
N GLY A 36 2.21 12.82 -0.44
CA GLY A 36 1.20 13.70 -1.00
C GLY A 36 -0.14 13.56 -0.28
N ARG A 37 -1.01 14.56 -0.43
CA ARG A 37 -2.41 14.54 0.04
C ARG A 37 -3.32 14.16 -1.13
N TYR A 38 -4.17 13.17 -0.93
CA TYR A 38 -5.04 12.63 -1.98
C TYR A 38 -6.49 12.52 -1.53
N SER A 39 -7.39 12.54 -2.52
CA SER A 39 -8.82 12.29 -2.39
C SER A 39 -9.23 11.29 -3.47
N LYS A 40 -10.49 10.86 -3.48
CA LYS A 40 -11.04 10.06 -4.58
C LYS A 40 -10.82 10.70 -5.97
N ALA A 41 -10.81 12.04 -6.06
CA ALA A 41 -10.61 12.74 -7.33
C ALA A 41 -9.14 12.79 -7.77
N THR A 42 -8.19 12.66 -6.85
CA THR A 42 -6.75 12.83 -7.12
C THR A 42 -5.93 11.55 -6.90
N VAL A 43 -6.54 10.46 -6.43
CA VAL A 43 -5.86 9.16 -6.21
C VAL A 43 -5.15 8.64 -7.47
N GLY A 44 -5.64 8.98 -8.67
CA GLY A 44 -5.00 8.67 -9.94
C GLY A 44 -3.62 9.32 -10.15
N ASP A 45 -3.22 10.28 -9.31
CA ASP A 45 -1.91 10.93 -9.34
C ASP A 45 -0.85 10.22 -8.48
N ILE A 46 -1.22 9.23 -7.65
CA ILE A 46 -0.27 8.44 -6.83
C ILE A 46 0.87 7.83 -7.67
N PRO A 47 0.68 7.32 -8.90
CA PRO A 47 1.78 6.85 -9.74
C PRO A 47 2.85 7.92 -10.04
N LYS A 48 2.48 9.21 -10.03
CA LYS A 48 3.45 10.31 -10.18
C LYS A 48 4.31 10.45 -8.92
N LEU A 49 3.73 10.29 -7.73
CA LEU A 49 4.47 10.29 -6.46
C LEU A 49 5.49 9.15 -6.43
N TRP A 50 5.09 7.94 -6.86
CA TRP A 50 6.02 6.81 -7.01
C TRP A 50 7.16 7.11 -7.97
N SER A 51 6.91 7.81 -9.08
CA SER A 51 7.97 8.23 -9.99
C SER A 51 8.98 9.18 -9.32
N VAL A 52 8.49 10.13 -8.51
CA VAL A 52 9.35 11.03 -7.71
C VAL A 52 10.14 10.24 -6.65
N PHE A 53 9.49 9.25 -6.02
CA PHE A 53 10.15 8.37 -5.07
C PHE A 53 11.29 7.58 -5.73
N ASP A 54 11.05 6.95 -6.88
CA ASP A 54 12.04 6.14 -7.60
C ASP A 54 13.29 6.95 -7.97
N GLU A 55 13.13 8.21 -8.37
CA GLU A 55 14.24 9.09 -8.71
C GLU A 55 15.08 9.52 -7.49
N SER A 56 14.43 9.62 -6.33
CA SER A 56 14.99 10.18 -5.11
C SER A 56 15.46 9.14 -4.10
N VAL A 57 14.93 7.91 -4.12
CA VAL A 57 15.16 6.87 -3.10
C VAL A 57 16.65 6.60 -2.87
N LYS A 58 17.49 6.73 -3.91
CA LYS A 58 18.97 6.66 -3.85
C LYS A 58 19.61 7.58 -2.80
N HIS A 59 18.94 8.63 -2.36
CA HIS A 59 19.39 9.57 -1.33
C HIS A 59 19.10 9.07 0.10
N ILE A 60 18.17 8.14 0.28
CA ILE A 60 17.98 7.42 1.55
C ILE A 60 19.04 6.31 1.59
N LYS A 61 20.11 6.49 2.38
CA LYS A 61 21.25 5.55 2.39
C LYS A 61 21.09 4.38 3.35
N LYS A 62 20.49 4.63 4.51
CA LYS A 62 20.23 3.61 5.53
C LYS A 62 18.83 3.05 5.32
N ARG A 63 18.73 1.81 4.86
CA ARG A 63 17.46 1.13 4.59
C ARG A 63 17.47 -0.26 5.19
N VAL A 64 16.30 -0.75 5.55
CA VAL A 64 16.08 -2.13 5.96
C VAL A 64 15.60 -2.93 4.74
N GLY A 65 16.50 -3.70 4.14
CA GLY A 65 16.18 -4.52 2.97
C GLY A 65 15.88 -3.71 1.69
N GLY A 66 15.15 -4.34 0.77
CA GLY A 66 14.77 -3.76 -0.53
C GLY A 66 13.27 -3.58 -0.74
N VAL A 67 12.46 -3.84 0.29
CA VAL A 67 11.00 -3.69 0.25
C VAL A 67 10.64 -2.21 0.21
N THR A 68 9.66 -1.86 -0.59
CA THR A 68 9.06 -0.52 -0.62
C THR A 68 7.63 -0.57 -0.10
N TYR A 69 7.13 0.58 0.33
CA TYR A 69 5.87 0.72 1.04
C TYR A 69 5.03 1.86 0.45
N GLY A 70 3.73 1.64 0.34
CA GLY A 70 2.71 2.65 0.07
C GLY A 70 1.83 2.82 1.30
N VAL A 71 1.97 3.90 2.07
CA VAL A 71 1.27 4.05 3.36
C VAL A 71 0.10 5.01 3.23
N CYS A 72 -1.11 4.57 3.58
CA CYS A 72 -2.31 5.40 3.68
C CYS A 72 -2.52 5.83 5.14
N HIS A 73 -2.46 7.13 5.43
CA HIS A 73 -2.61 7.63 6.80
C HIS A 73 -3.30 8.99 6.89
N ASN A 74 -3.55 9.42 8.13
CA ASN A 74 -4.19 10.71 8.43
C ASN A 74 -5.48 10.98 7.63
N PRO A 75 -6.48 10.06 7.65
CA PRO A 75 -7.71 10.24 6.92
C PRO A 75 -8.52 11.39 7.52
N SER A 76 -9.00 12.31 6.67
CA SER A 76 -9.85 13.43 7.08
C SER A 76 -10.70 13.92 5.91
N HIS A 77 -12.02 14.03 6.12
CA HIS A 77 -12.98 14.57 5.15
C HIS A 77 -12.93 13.97 3.72
N GLY A 78 -12.65 12.66 3.61
CA GLY A 78 -12.54 11.98 2.31
C GLY A 78 -11.18 12.16 1.62
N GLU A 79 -10.23 12.76 2.32
CA GLU A 79 -8.83 12.84 1.93
C GLU A 79 -7.95 12.01 2.88
N PHE A 80 -6.75 11.70 2.43
CA PHE A 80 -5.73 10.99 3.18
C PHE A 80 -4.34 11.39 2.72
N ASP A 81 -3.35 11.22 3.58
CA ASP A 81 -1.94 11.31 3.20
C ASP A 81 -1.49 9.95 2.66
N TYR A 82 -0.81 9.96 1.52
CA TYR A 82 -0.16 8.76 0.97
C TYR A 82 1.35 8.97 0.90
N MET A 83 2.11 7.99 1.39
CA MET A 83 3.57 7.97 1.32
C MET A 83 4.07 6.81 0.50
N ALA A 84 4.92 7.09 -0.50
CA ALA A 84 5.77 6.10 -1.13
C ALA A 84 7.14 6.13 -0.45
N GLY A 85 7.59 4.99 0.09
CA GLY A 85 8.75 4.97 0.98
C GLY A 85 9.46 3.62 1.13
N VAL A 86 10.52 3.64 1.93
CA VAL A 86 11.31 2.47 2.37
C VAL A 86 11.41 2.45 3.90
N GLU A 87 11.55 1.26 4.47
CA GLU A 87 11.85 1.14 5.90
C GLU A 87 13.28 1.64 6.20
N VAL A 88 13.40 2.46 7.24
CA VAL A 88 14.68 2.90 7.82
C VAL A 88 14.81 2.41 9.26
N PRO A 89 16.04 2.23 9.80
CA PRO A 89 16.21 1.68 11.15
C PRO A 89 15.62 2.56 12.26
N SER A 90 15.63 3.88 12.07
CA SER A 90 15.08 4.84 13.02
C SER A 90 14.74 6.17 12.34
N LYS A 91 13.92 6.99 13.01
CA LYS A 91 13.59 8.35 12.54
C LYS A 91 14.82 9.26 12.35
N GLY A 92 15.89 9.04 13.12
CA GLY A 92 17.14 9.79 12.98
C GLY A 92 17.92 9.46 11.69
N ASP A 93 17.54 8.40 10.98
CA ASP A 93 18.16 7.99 9.72
C ASP A 93 17.44 8.54 8.48
N VAL A 94 16.35 9.28 8.68
CA VAL A 94 15.59 9.95 7.62
C VAL A 94 16.39 11.17 7.13
N PRO A 95 16.76 11.25 5.85
CA PRO A 95 17.43 12.45 5.33
C PRO A 95 16.48 13.66 5.36
N SER A 96 17.02 14.86 5.60
CA SER A 96 16.22 16.07 5.84
C SER A 96 15.32 16.51 4.68
N ASN A 97 15.54 15.97 3.48
CA ASN A 97 14.74 16.26 2.29
C ASN A 97 13.62 15.21 2.05
N PHE A 98 13.36 14.34 3.02
CA PHE A 98 12.30 13.34 3.00
C PHE A 98 11.38 13.49 4.20
N GLU A 99 10.16 13.00 4.03
CA GLU A 99 9.19 12.85 5.10
C GLU A 99 9.31 11.46 5.74
N SER A 100 8.67 11.28 6.90
CA SER A 100 8.58 9.97 7.54
C SER A 100 7.24 9.71 8.22
N VAL A 101 6.84 8.44 8.25
CA VAL A 101 5.69 7.93 9.01
C VAL A 101 6.18 6.83 9.95
N GLU A 102 5.81 6.95 11.22
CA GLU A 102 6.06 5.92 12.24
C GLU A 102 4.81 5.05 12.35
N LEU A 103 4.91 3.79 11.96
CA LEU A 103 3.85 2.81 12.07
C LEU A 103 4.07 2.00 13.36
N PRO A 104 3.16 2.06 14.34
CA PRO A 104 3.29 1.24 15.54
C PRO A 104 3.07 -0.24 15.22
N ALA A 105 3.49 -1.11 16.15
CA ALA A 105 3.17 -2.52 16.07
C ALA A 105 1.64 -2.72 16.18
N HIS A 106 1.08 -3.47 15.25
CA HIS A 106 -0.33 -3.83 15.20
C HIS A 106 -0.47 -5.31 14.83
N HIS A 107 -1.67 -5.84 15.06
CA HIS A 107 -2.11 -7.06 14.41
C HIS A 107 -2.69 -6.70 13.04
N TYR A 108 -2.35 -7.47 12.00
CA TYR A 108 -2.70 -7.16 10.62
C TYR A 108 -3.50 -8.30 9.99
N ALA A 109 -4.51 -7.92 9.21
CA ALA A 109 -5.07 -8.78 8.17
C ALA A 109 -4.33 -8.48 6.86
N VAL A 110 -3.62 -9.47 6.35
CA VAL A 110 -2.72 -9.33 5.19
C VAL A 110 -3.33 -10.00 3.98
N PHE A 111 -3.57 -9.20 2.94
CA PHE A 111 -4.21 -9.62 1.70
C PHE A 111 -3.19 -9.60 0.56
N PRO A 112 -2.86 -10.75 -0.06
CA PRO A 112 -2.08 -10.74 -1.28
C PRO A 112 -2.89 -10.10 -2.41
N HIS A 113 -2.26 -9.19 -3.14
CA HIS A 113 -2.83 -8.64 -4.36
C HIS A 113 -2.35 -9.46 -5.57
N TYR A 114 -3.28 -9.75 -6.48
CA TYR A 114 -3.01 -10.49 -7.69
C TYR A 114 -3.32 -9.63 -8.91
N GLY A 115 -2.44 -9.72 -9.91
CA GLY A 115 -2.59 -8.99 -11.16
C GLY A 115 -1.89 -7.64 -11.16
N PRO A 116 -2.31 -6.72 -12.06
CA PRO A 116 -1.62 -5.46 -12.26
C PRO A 116 -1.85 -4.50 -11.09
N VAL A 117 -0.81 -3.76 -10.69
CA VAL A 117 -0.85 -2.76 -9.61
C VAL A 117 -1.96 -1.71 -9.79
N GLN A 118 -2.36 -1.43 -11.04
CA GLN A 118 -3.49 -0.54 -11.36
C GLN A 118 -4.85 -1.05 -10.84
N ALA A 119 -4.94 -2.33 -10.50
CA ALA A 119 -6.13 -2.95 -9.91
C ALA A 119 -6.07 -3.02 -8.36
N LEU A 120 -5.07 -2.40 -7.71
CA LEU A 120 -5.00 -2.34 -6.25
C LEU A 120 -6.24 -1.68 -5.64
N GLU A 121 -6.76 -0.61 -6.24
CA GLU A 121 -7.98 0.06 -5.78
C GLU A 121 -9.16 -0.91 -5.65
N GLN A 122 -9.34 -1.81 -6.62
CA GLN A 122 -10.39 -2.83 -6.55
C GLN A 122 -10.16 -3.81 -5.40
N THR A 123 -8.90 -4.10 -5.06
CA THR A 123 -8.59 -4.96 -3.91
C THR A 123 -8.95 -4.26 -2.61
N TYR A 124 -8.63 -2.98 -2.49
CA TYR A 124 -9.06 -2.14 -1.37
C TYR A 124 -10.59 -2.08 -1.25
N GLU A 125 -11.32 -1.86 -2.35
CA GLU A 125 -12.78 -1.84 -2.35
C GLU A 125 -13.34 -3.15 -1.81
N ARG A 126 -12.82 -4.29 -2.30
CA ARG A 126 -13.23 -5.61 -1.82
C ARG A 126 -12.92 -5.83 -0.33
N ILE A 127 -11.73 -5.45 0.14
CA ILE A 127 -11.37 -5.54 1.55
C ILE A 127 -12.34 -4.70 2.41
N MET A 128 -12.61 -3.46 2.00
CA MET A 128 -13.38 -2.50 2.79
C MET A 128 -14.89 -2.75 2.77
N PHE A 129 -15.44 -3.21 1.64
CA PHE A 129 -16.89 -3.37 1.45
C PHE A 129 -17.37 -4.82 1.49
N GLU A 130 -16.52 -5.81 1.22
CA GLU A 130 -16.91 -7.23 1.26
C GLU A 130 -16.38 -7.92 2.53
N TRP A 131 -15.09 -7.78 2.84
CA TRP A 131 -14.48 -8.52 3.96
C TRP A 131 -14.68 -7.83 5.32
N LEU A 132 -14.23 -6.58 5.46
CA LEU A 132 -14.16 -5.86 6.74
C LEU A 132 -15.52 -5.76 7.47
N PRO A 133 -16.67 -5.51 6.80
CA PRO A 133 -17.95 -5.45 7.47
C PRO A 133 -18.32 -6.76 8.19
N HIS A 134 -17.92 -7.90 7.62
CA HIS A 134 -18.24 -9.25 8.11
C HIS A 134 -17.13 -9.91 8.94
N SER A 135 -15.94 -9.31 8.97
CA SER A 135 -14.71 -9.89 9.55
C SER A 135 -14.69 -10.05 11.06
N GLY A 136 -15.57 -9.35 11.80
CA GLY A 136 -15.44 -9.21 13.25
C GLY A 136 -14.32 -8.26 13.71
N TYR A 137 -13.65 -7.56 12.80
CA TYR A 137 -12.58 -6.60 13.08
C TYR A 137 -12.91 -5.17 12.67
N LYS A 138 -12.29 -4.19 13.33
CA LYS A 138 -12.26 -2.77 12.91
C LYS A 138 -10.82 -2.35 12.60
N VAL A 139 -10.68 -1.32 11.76
CA VAL A 139 -9.37 -0.75 11.40
C VAL A 139 -8.78 -0.04 12.61
N ALA A 140 -7.51 -0.34 12.91
CA ALA A 140 -6.83 0.13 14.12
C ALA A 140 -5.77 1.23 13.87
N GLY A 141 -5.54 1.61 12.61
CA GLY A 141 -4.49 2.57 12.27
C GLY A 141 -4.31 2.77 10.77
N ALA A 142 -3.13 3.28 10.39
CA ALA A 142 -2.70 3.44 9.01
C ALA A 142 -2.44 2.08 8.35
N ASP A 143 -3.08 1.82 7.21
CA ASP A 143 -2.78 0.66 6.38
C ASP A 143 -1.61 0.94 5.44
N PHE A 144 -1.01 -0.14 4.92
CA PHE A 144 0.04 0.00 3.93
C PHE A 144 0.05 -1.14 2.90
N GLU A 145 0.50 -0.79 1.71
CA GLU A 145 0.91 -1.68 0.66
C GLU A 145 2.39 -2.05 0.87
N ARG A 146 2.73 -3.33 0.76
CA ARG A 146 4.08 -3.85 0.86
C ARG A 146 4.50 -4.50 -0.47
N TYR A 147 5.54 -3.95 -1.09
CA TYR A 147 6.06 -4.40 -2.37
C TYR A 147 7.37 -5.16 -2.17
N SER A 148 7.48 -6.37 -2.72
CA SER A 148 8.71 -7.16 -2.60
C SER A 148 9.90 -6.48 -3.26
N ALA A 149 11.12 -6.85 -2.86
CA ALA A 149 12.34 -6.22 -3.36
C ALA A 149 12.59 -6.41 -4.87
N ASP A 150 11.95 -7.42 -5.48
CA ASP A 150 11.98 -7.71 -6.92
C ASP A 150 10.74 -7.19 -7.66
N PHE A 151 9.90 -6.38 -6.98
CA PHE A 151 8.71 -5.80 -7.59
C PHE A 151 9.07 -4.88 -8.76
N ASP A 152 8.47 -5.17 -9.91
CA ASP A 152 8.54 -4.33 -11.11
C ASP A 152 7.17 -4.35 -11.79
N GLY A 153 6.40 -3.28 -11.56
CA GLY A 153 5.05 -3.14 -12.11
C GLY A 153 4.99 -3.11 -13.64
N ARG A 154 6.11 -2.85 -14.34
CA ARG A 154 6.17 -2.89 -15.81
C ARG A 154 6.44 -4.30 -16.33
N LYS A 155 7.26 -5.07 -15.61
CA LYS A 155 7.55 -6.47 -15.94
C LYS A 155 6.54 -7.47 -15.37
N GLY A 156 5.71 -7.04 -14.42
CA GLY A 156 4.78 -7.91 -13.71
C GLY A 156 5.49 -8.91 -12.80
N THR A 157 6.63 -8.52 -12.22
CA THR A 157 7.39 -9.36 -11.26
C THR A 157 7.22 -8.85 -9.83
N GLY A 158 7.56 -9.71 -8.87
CA GLY A 158 7.39 -9.47 -7.44
C GLY A 158 5.95 -9.59 -6.95
N THR A 159 5.74 -9.29 -5.68
CA THR A 159 4.47 -9.42 -4.98
C THR A 159 4.07 -8.11 -4.34
N VAL A 160 2.76 -7.89 -4.24
CA VAL A 160 2.17 -6.80 -3.47
C VAL A 160 1.22 -7.38 -2.44
N GLU A 161 1.32 -6.91 -1.21
CA GLU A 161 0.40 -7.25 -0.12
C GLU A 161 -0.22 -5.97 0.44
N ILE A 162 -1.51 -6.00 0.77
CA ILE A 162 -2.17 -4.95 1.55
C ILE A 162 -2.20 -5.41 3.01
N TRP A 163 -1.63 -4.61 3.88
CA TRP A 163 -1.56 -4.84 5.32
C TRP A 163 -2.54 -3.89 6.02
N LEU A 164 -3.69 -4.42 6.40
CA LEU A 164 -4.73 -3.67 7.11
C LEU A 164 -4.57 -3.88 8.63
N PRO A 165 -4.23 -2.86 9.43
CA PRO A 165 -4.16 -3.01 10.88
C PRO A 165 -5.56 -3.20 11.43
N VAL A 166 -5.74 -4.24 12.25
CA VAL A 166 -7.05 -4.65 12.76
C VAL A 166 -7.04 -4.92 14.25
N GLU A 167 -8.16 -4.64 14.88
CA GLU A 167 -8.47 -5.06 16.25
C GLU A 167 -9.90 -5.63 16.31
N PRO A 168 -10.21 -6.54 17.24
CA PRO A 168 -11.56 -7.09 17.36
C PRO A 168 -12.62 -6.00 17.54
N LYS A 169 -13.77 -6.16 16.88
CA LYS A 169 -14.98 -5.39 17.20
C LYS A 169 -15.38 -5.75 18.64
N ALA A 170 -15.67 -4.73 19.43
CA ALA A 170 -16.22 -4.89 20.77
C ALA A 170 -17.65 -5.46 20.71
#